data_AF-A0A9P6LSI3-F1
#
_entry.id   AF-A0A9P6LSI3-F1
#
_cell.length_a   1.000
_cell.length_b   1.000
_cell.length_c   1.000
_cell.angle_alpha   90.00
_cell.angle_beta   90.00
_cell.angle_gamma   90.00
#
_symmetry.space_group_name_H-M   'P 1'
#
loop_
_entity.id
_entity.type
_entity.pdbx_description
1 polymer ?
#
loop_
_entity_poly.entity_id
_entity_poly.type
_entity_poly.pdbx_seq_one_letter_code
_entity_poly.pdbx_strand_id
1 'polypeptide(L)'
;MAPPNAIDAGLTHRRVADSKDTATTDKPVYERNYQVSNFTIKELRDCIPAHCFERSAVRGLSYVAVDLTYMSLLFLAATQIDKLENPLLRYLAWPVYWVLQGIVCTGISVLAHECGHQAFSTSQTLNNTVGWILHSFLLVPYHSWRITHSKHHKATGHMTKDQVFVPKTRSQIGLAPKEAVDQQEKTEEVVVEEVEI
;
A
#
# COMPACT_ATOMS: atom_id res chain seq x y z
N MET A 1 19.08 -26.22 -14.28
CA MET A 1 17.92 -25.68 -13.52
C MET A 1 18.09 -24.17 -13.50
N ALA A 2 17.29 -23.43 -14.29
CA ALA A 2 17.37 -21.98 -14.31
C ALA A 2 16.84 -21.40 -12.99
N PRO A 3 17.39 -20.29 -12.47
CA PRO A 3 16.93 -19.68 -11.23
C PRO A 3 15.48 -19.20 -11.34
N PRO A 4 14.66 -19.29 -10.28
CA PRO A 4 13.22 -19.03 -10.30
C PRO A 4 12.81 -17.56 -10.55
N ASN A 5 13.75 -16.69 -10.90
CA ASN A 5 13.53 -15.25 -11.14
C ASN A 5 14.00 -14.81 -12.54
N ALA A 6 13.97 -15.70 -13.54
CA ALA A 6 14.01 -15.25 -14.92
C ALA A 6 12.67 -14.54 -15.22
N ILE A 7 12.69 -13.22 -15.15
CA ILE A 7 11.66 -12.38 -15.76
C ILE A 7 11.62 -12.73 -17.24
N ASP A 8 10.63 -13.52 -17.62
CA ASP A 8 10.34 -13.82 -19.01
C ASP A 8 10.13 -12.49 -19.75
N ALA A 9 10.93 -12.26 -20.79
CA ALA A 9 10.79 -11.11 -21.67
C ALA A 9 9.43 -11.10 -22.39
N GLY A 10 8.66 -12.20 -22.30
CA GLY A 10 7.29 -12.35 -22.74
C GLY A 10 6.19 -11.78 -21.82
N LEU A 11 6.50 -11.19 -20.66
CA LEU A 11 5.54 -10.38 -19.88
C LEU A 11 5.26 -9.02 -20.55
N THR A 12 5.04 -9.03 -21.85
CA THR A 12 4.58 -7.86 -22.60
C THR A 12 3.17 -7.55 -22.14
N HIS A 13 2.96 -6.39 -21.53
CA HIS A 13 1.66 -5.76 -21.42
C HIS A 13 0.97 -5.81 -22.81
N ARG A 14 0.01 -6.72 -23.02
CA ARG A 14 -0.69 -6.83 -24.30
C ARG A 14 -1.55 -5.57 -24.42
N ARG A 15 -1.20 -4.69 -25.36
CA ARG A 15 -2.07 -3.60 -25.81
C ARG A 15 -3.25 -4.25 -26.52
N VAL A 16 -4.42 -4.28 -25.90
CA VAL A 16 -5.65 -4.65 -26.59
C VAL A 16 -6.31 -3.36 -27.03
N ALA A 17 -5.93 -2.87 -28.20
CA ALA A 17 -6.70 -1.86 -28.91
C ALA A 17 -6.47 -2.03 -30.41
N ASP A 18 -7.35 -2.79 -31.05
CA ASP A 18 -7.85 -2.43 -32.37
C ASP A 18 -9.37 -2.64 -32.35
N SER A 19 -10.07 -1.69 -31.72
CA SER A 19 -11.48 -1.47 -32.04
C SER A 19 -11.50 -0.27 -32.97
N LYS A 20 -11.67 -0.54 -34.27
CA LYS A 20 -12.18 0.48 -35.19
C LYS A 20 -13.49 1.01 -34.59
N ASP A 21 -13.64 2.33 -34.66
CA ASP A 21 -14.84 3.10 -34.33
C ASP A 21 -15.24 3.17 -32.85
N THR A 22 -14.78 4.21 -32.15
CA THR A 22 -15.63 5.36 -31.77
C THR A 22 -14.86 6.35 -30.91
N ALA A 23 -15.01 7.63 -31.23
CA ALA A 23 -14.38 8.74 -30.53
C ALA A 23 -14.88 8.85 -29.08
N THR A 24 -14.06 8.47 -28.10
CA THR A 24 -14.03 9.11 -26.77
C THR A 24 -12.83 8.64 -25.93
N THR A 25 -11.96 9.58 -25.56
CA THR A 25 -10.85 9.49 -24.58
C THR A 25 -9.66 8.57 -24.91
N ASP A 26 -8.62 9.17 -25.50
CA ASP A 26 -7.28 8.61 -25.79
C ASP A 26 -6.46 8.24 -24.53
N LYS A 27 -6.93 7.29 -23.71
CA LYS A 27 -6.04 6.59 -22.77
C LYS A 27 -5.94 5.14 -23.22
N PRO A 28 -4.74 4.65 -23.60
CA PRO A 28 -4.56 3.26 -23.95
C PRO A 28 -4.99 2.39 -22.77
N VAL A 29 -5.94 1.50 -23.01
CA VAL A 29 -6.41 0.52 -22.03
C VAL A 29 -5.46 -0.67 -22.11
N TYR A 30 -4.81 -1.00 -20.99
CA TYR A 30 -3.85 -2.09 -20.91
C TYR A 30 -4.49 -3.25 -20.16
N GLU A 31 -4.66 -4.39 -20.83
CA GLU A 31 -4.94 -5.65 -20.16
C GLU A 31 -3.61 -6.29 -19.77
N ARG A 32 -3.44 -6.52 -18.46
CA ARG A 32 -2.32 -7.33 -17.98
C ARG A 32 -2.79 -8.77 -18.08
N ASN A 33 -2.08 -9.61 -18.84
CA ASN A 33 -2.27 -11.07 -18.89
C ASN A 33 -1.84 -11.70 -17.55
N TYR A 34 -2.50 -11.29 -16.46
CA TYR A 34 -2.17 -11.72 -15.11
C TYR A 34 -2.64 -13.16 -14.94
N GLN A 35 -1.68 -14.07 -14.90
CA GLN A 35 -1.90 -15.45 -14.53
C GLN A 35 -1.80 -15.57 -13.01
N VAL A 36 -2.81 -16.20 -12.39
CA VAL A 36 -2.76 -16.48 -10.95
C VAL A 36 -1.66 -17.50 -10.72
N SER A 37 -0.73 -17.20 -9.82
CA SER A 37 0.35 -18.10 -9.47
C SER A 37 -0.17 -19.39 -8.82
N ASN A 38 0.47 -20.52 -9.12
CA ASN A 38 0.14 -21.83 -8.54
C ASN A 38 0.76 -22.09 -7.15
N PHE A 39 1.60 -21.18 -6.63
CA PHE A 39 2.17 -21.33 -5.30
C PHE A 39 1.21 -20.88 -4.19
N THR A 40 1.35 -21.50 -3.03
CA THR A 40 0.60 -21.22 -1.81
C THR A 40 1.24 -20.08 -1.01
N ILE A 41 0.44 -19.43 -0.14
CA ILE A 41 0.95 -18.45 0.83
C ILE A 41 2.01 -19.06 1.76
N LYS A 42 1.91 -20.36 2.04
CA LYS A 42 2.89 -21.07 2.88
C LYS A 42 4.25 -21.13 2.19
N GLU A 43 4.30 -21.53 0.92
CA GLU A 43 5.56 -21.58 0.17
C GLU A 43 6.23 -20.21 0.08
N LEU A 44 5.45 -19.14 -0.11
CA LEU A 44 5.98 -17.77 -0.04
C LEU A 44 6.56 -17.43 1.33
N ARG A 45 5.85 -17.80 2.41
CA ARG A 45 6.28 -17.52 3.78
C ARG A 45 7.53 -18.31 4.15
N ASP A 46 7.64 -19.55 3.70
CA ASP A 46 8.78 -20.44 3.96
C ASP A 46 10.07 -19.95 3.27
N CYS A 47 9.96 -19.15 2.20
CA CYS A 47 11.08 -18.46 1.56
C CYS A 47 11.62 -17.25 2.34
N ILE A 48 10.88 -16.73 3.33
CA ILE A 48 11.28 -15.55 4.10
C ILE A 48 12.16 -16.00 5.29
N PRO A 49 13.37 -15.45 5.48
CA PRO A 49 14.24 -15.83 6.60
C PRO A 49 13.57 -15.66 7.97
N ALA A 50 13.82 -16.62 8.89
CA ALA A 50 13.18 -16.64 10.21
C ALA A 50 13.39 -15.35 11.03
N HIS A 51 14.58 -14.75 10.94
CA HIS A 51 14.91 -13.51 11.66
C HIS A 51 14.05 -12.31 11.21
N CYS A 52 13.45 -12.33 10.01
CA CYS A 52 12.52 -11.30 9.55
C CYS A 52 11.19 -11.31 10.33
N PHE A 53 10.88 -12.39 11.06
CA PHE A 53 9.69 -12.50 11.90
C PHE A 53 9.95 -12.13 13.37
N GLU A 54 11.19 -11.82 13.74
CA GLU A 54 11.57 -11.41 15.09
C GLU A 54 11.16 -9.95 15.35
N ARG A 55 10.28 -9.76 16.33
CA ARG A 55 9.74 -8.46 16.70
C ARG A 55 10.35 -8.00 18.02
N SER A 56 11.03 -6.85 18.00
CA SER A 56 11.69 -6.29 19.18
C SER A 56 10.94 -5.09 19.73
N ALA A 57 10.30 -5.28 20.90
CA ALA A 57 9.62 -4.20 21.61
C ALA A 57 10.56 -3.05 21.97
N VAL A 58 11.80 -3.37 22.38
CA VAL A 58 12.81 -2.37 22.75
C VAL A 58 13.15 -1.50 21.55
N ARG A 59 13.37 -2.12 20.38
CA ARG A 59 13.65 -1.37 19.15
C ARG A 59 12.46 -0.48 18.78
N GLY A 60 11.24 -1.03 18.78
CA GLY A 60 10.03 -0.25 18.50
C GLY A 60 9.86 0.95 19.44
N LEU A 61 9.97 0.73 20.76
CA LEU A 61 9.84 1.77 21.77
C LEU A 61 10.97 2.81 21.68
N SER A 62 12.18 2.43 21.27
CA SER A 62 13.26 3.39 21.04
C SER A 62 12.93 4.37 19.91
N TYR A 63 12.32 3.90 18.81
CA TYR A 63 11.86 4.78 17.74
C TYR A 63 10.69 5.67 18.18
N VAL A 64 9.76 5.15 18.99
CA VAL A 64 8.71 5.99 19.60
C VAL A 64 9.34 7.12 20.41
N ALA A 65 10.34 6.83 21.25
CA ALA A 65 11.02 7.85 22.05
C ALA A 65 11.74 8.89 21.18
N VAL A 66 12.39 8.46 20.10
CA VAL A 66 13.05 9.35 19.12
C VAL A 66 12.02 10.28 18.46
N ASP A 67 10.92 9.73 17.95
CA ASP A 67 9.88 10.53 17.28
C ASP A 67 9.23 11.54 18.23
N LEU A 68 8.93 11.13 19.47
CA LEU A 68 8.41 12.04 20.50
C LEU A 68 9.43 13.13 20.87
N THR A 69 10.71 12.82 20.86
CA THR A 69 11.79 13.80 21.07
C THR A 69 11.82 14.82 19.94
N TYR A 70 11.83 14.37 18.68
CA TYR A 70 11.81 15.28 17.53
C TYR A 70 10.54 16.14 17.50
N MET A 71 9.39 15.54 17.76
CA MET A 71 8.13 16.28 17.88
C MET A 71 8.21 17.37 18.95
N SER A 72 8.74 17.04 20.13
CA SER A 72 8.88 18.01 21.23
C SER A 72 9.84 19.15 20.86
N LEU A 73 10.97 18.84 20.25
CA LEU A 73 11.95 19.83 19.82
C LEU A 73 11.39 20.76 18.74
N LEU A 74 10.69 20.22 17.74
CA LEU A 74 10.04 21.00 16.70
C LEU A 74 8.93 21.88 17.28
N PHE A 75 8.12 21.37 18.21
CA PHE A 75 7.12 22.16 18.91
C PHE A 75 7.76 23.31 19.70
N LEU A 76 8.84 23.06 20.43
CA LEU A 76 9.57 24.11 21.14
C LEU A 76 10.15 25.14 20.17
N ALA A 77 10.69 24.72 19.02
CA ALA A 77 11.15 25.64 17.98
C ALA A 77 9.99 26.50 17.43
N ALA A 78 8.81 25.92 17.24
CA ALA A 78 7.62 26.65 16.79
C ALA A 78 7.23 27.79 17.73
N THR A 79 7.36 27.60 19.06
CA THR A 79 7.09 28.67 20.05
C THR A 79 8.03 29.88 19.94
N GLN A 80 9.11 29.78 19.17
CA GLN A 80 10.06 30.87 18.93
C GLN A 80 9.83 31.57 17.58
N ILE A 81 9.01 31.02 16.68
CA ILE A 81 8.83 31.56 15.32
C ILE A 81 8.33 33.01 15.35
N ASP A 82 7.34 33.32 16.18
CA ASP A 82 6.76 34.66 16.25
C ASP A 82 7.69 35.73 16.85
N LYS A 83 8.81 35.30 17.46
CA LYS A 83 9.85 36.20 17.97
C LYS A 83 10.84 36.65 16.91
N LEU A 84 10.82 36.05 15.71
CA LEU A 84 11.72 36.41 14.61
C LEU A 84 11.44 37.83 14.13
N GLU A 85 12.39 38.75 14.26
CA GLU A 85 12.21 40.17 13.88
C GLU A 85 11.94 40.34 12.38
N ASN A 86 12.55 39.49 11.54
CA ASN A 86 12.35 39.53 10.09
C ASN A 86 11.00 38.90 9.71
N PRO A 87 10.06 39.68 9.15
CA PRO A 87 8.72 39.19 8.82
C PRO A 87 8.73 38.11 7.74
N LEU A 88 9.62 38.22 6.74
CA LEU A 88 9.72 37.22 5.68
C LEU A 88 10.16 35.86 6.23
N LEU A 89 11.18 35.84 7.08
CA LEU A 89 11.65 34.61 7.73
C LEU A 89 10.55 34.01 8.62
N ARG A 90 9.81 34.85 9.35
CA ARG A 90 8.67 34.41 10.17
C ARG A 90 7.58 33.73 9.33
N TYR A 91 7.16 34.35 8.23
CA TYR A 91 6.14 33.78 7.36
C TYR A 91 6.58 32.48 6.69
N LEU A 92 7.86 32.36 6.31
CA LEU A 92 8.40 31.14 5.71
C LEU A 92 8.64 30.02 6.74
N ALA A 93 8.95 30.36 8.00
CA ALA A 93 9.20 29.37 9.04
C ALA A 93 7.97 28.52 9.39
N TRP A 94 6.76 29.07 9.30
CA TRP A 94 5.52 28.35 9.60
C TRP A 94 5.25 27.15 8.66
N PRO A 95 5.23 27.31 7.32
CA PRO A 95 5.10 26.18 6.40
C PRO A 95 6.23 25.15 6.54
N VAL A 96 7.47 25.62 6.79
CA VAL A 96 8.61 24.71 7.03
C VAL A 96 8.35 23.86 8.27
N TYR A 97 7.92 24.49 9.38
CA TYR A 97 7.54 23.76 10.59
C TYR A 97 6.41 22.78 10.33
N TRP A 98 5.34 23.16 9.61
CA TRP A 98 4.22 22.25 9.32
C TRP A 98 4.67 21.00 8.57
N VAL A 99 5.54 21.16 7.57
CA VAL A 99 6.06 20.02 6.79
C VAL A 99 6.92 19.12 7.69
N LEU A 100 7.87 19.70 8.43
CA LEU A 100 8.75 18.92 9.31
C LEU A 100 7.97 18.20 10.43
N GLN A 101 7.06 18.91 11.08
CA GLN A 101 6.21 18.37 12.13
C GLN A 101 5.27 17.29 11.59
N GLY A 102 4.71 17.50 10.39
CA GLY A 102 3.87 16.53 9.71
C GLY A 102 4.60 15.23 9.36
N ILE A 103 5.87 15.33 8.91
CA ILE A 103 6.72 14.15 8.65
C ILE A 103 6.92 13.34 9.94
N VAL A 104 7.26 13.99 11.06
CA VAL A 104 7.45 13.30 12.35
C VAL A 104 6.14 12.67 12.84
N CYS A 105 5.02 13.40 12.78
CA CYS A 105 3.71 12.86 13.15
C CYS A 105 3.28 11.68 12.26
N THR A 106 3.68 11.68 10.99
CA THR A 106 3.47 10.55 10.09
C THR A 106 4.26 9.32 10.55
N GLY A 107 5.51 9.50 10.99
CA GLY A 107 6.31 8.43 11.62
C GLY A 107 5.60 7.81 12.83
N ILE A 108 5.10 8.64 13.74
CA ILE A 108 4.31 8.19 14.90
C ILE A 108 3.06 7.41 14.46
N SER A 109 2.36 7.90 13.43
CA SER A 109 1.18 7.23 12.86
C SER A 109 1.52 5.85 12.29
N VAL A 110 2.67 5.72 11.62
CA VAL A 110 3.18 4.44 11.09
C VAL A 110 3.50 3.46 12.22
N LEU A 111 4.17 3.90 13.29
CA LEU A 111 4.46 3.02 14.44
C LEU A 111 3.18 2.51 15.11
N ALA A 112 2.16 3.36 15.24
CA ALA A 112 0.85 2.98 15.75
C ALA A 112 0.07 2.07 14.77
N HIS A 113 0.26 2.27 13.46
CA HIS A 113 -0.25 1.37 12.42
C HIS A 113 0.34 -0.04 12.54
N GLU A 114 1.66 -0.16 12.77
CA GLU A 114 2.33 -1.45 13.01
C GLU A 114 1.85 -2.13 14.30
N CYS A 115 1.47 -1.34 15.32
CA CYS A 115 0.80 -1.87 16.50
C CYS A 115 -0.56 -2.50 16.13
N GLY A 116 -1.33 -1.86 15.24
CA GLY A 116 -2.60 -2.38 14.72
C GLY A 116 -2.44 -3.74 14.02
N HIS A 117 -1.35 -3.90 13.26
CA HIS A 117 -0.95 -5.16 12.61
C HIS A 117 -0.41 -6.23 13.55
N GLN A 118 -0.21 -5.89 14.84
CA GLN A 118 0.47 -6.74 15.81
C GLN A 118 1.93 -7.07 15.41
N ALA A 119 2.56 -6.22 14.59
CA ALA A 119 3.93 -6.38 14.12
C ALA A 119 4.95 -5.66 15.01
N PHE A 120 4.51 -4.67 15.80
CA PHE A 120 5.39 -3.85 16.65
C PHE A 120 6.14 -4.66 17.73
N SER A 121 5.45 -5.58 18.41
CA SER A 121 6.03 -6.49 19.40
C SER A 121 5.34 -7.84 19.41
N THR A 122 5.91 -8.81 20.15
CA THR A 122 5.29 -10.12 20.39
C THR A 122 4.07 -10.06 21.31
N SER A 123 3.90 -9.00 22.11
CA SER A 123 2.80 -8.84 23.05
C SER A 123 1.65 -8.04 22.44
N GLN A 124 0.49 -8.68 22.28
CA GLN A 124 -0.70 -8.00 21.76
C GLN A 124 -1.19 -6.90 22.70
N THR A 125 -1.07 -7.09 24.01
CA THR A 125 -1.44 -6.08 24.99
C THR A 125 -0.56 -4.84 24.84
N LEU A 126 0.76 -5.03 24.74
CA LEU A 126 1.69 -3.92 24.54
C LEU A 126 1.39 -3.17 23.24
N ASN A 127 1.18 -3.89 22.14
CA ASN A 127 0.82 -3.30 20.85
C ASN A 127 -0.46 -2.47 20.97
N ASN A 128 -1.51 -3.02 21.59
CA ASN A 128 -2.78 -2.29 21.71
C ASN A 128 -2.69 -1.07 22.61
N THR A 129 -1.93 -1.14 23.70
CA THR A 129 -1.71 0.02 24.59
C THR A 129 -0.94 1.12 23.87
N VAL A 130 0.20 0.78 23.26
CA VAL A 130 1.04 1.76 22.54
C VAL A 130 0.28 2.35 21.37
N GLY A 131 -0.31 1.50 20.52
CA GLY A 131 -1.10 1.95 19.38
C GLY A 131 -2.26 2.85 19.78
N TRP A 132 -2.99 2.51 20.85
CA TRP A 132 -4.07 3.35 21.37
C TRP A 132 -3.59 4.72 21.83
N ILE A 133 -2.50 4.80 22.59
CA ILE A 133 -1.93 6.07 23.06
C ILE A 133 -1.49 6.94 21.87
N LEU A 134 -0.70 6.38 20.95
CA LEU A 134 -0.13 7.12 19.83
C LEU A 134 -1.19 7.59 18.82
N HIS A 135 -2.14 6.73 18.45
CA HIS A 135 -3.23 7.14 17.55
C HIS A 135 -4.19 8.12 18.23
N SER A 136 -4.46 7.98 19.53
CA SER A 136 -5.32 8.93 20.24
C SER A 136 -4.68 10.33 20.31
N PHE A 137 -3.35 10.40 20.48
CA PHE A 137 -2.61 11.65 20.36
C PHE A 137 -2.77 12.31 18.98
N LEU A 138 -2.82 11.49 17.91
CA LEU A 138 -3.04 11.94 16.54
C LEU A 138 -4.54 12.07 16.16
N LEU A 139 -5.45 12.01 17.14
CA LEU A 139 -6.90 12.08 16.95
C LEU A 139 -7.47 10.97 16.04
N VAL A 140 -6.81 9.82 16.00
CA VAL A 140 -7.24 8.62 15.29
C VAL A 140 -7.85 7.62 16.29
N PRO A 141 -9.09 7.15 16.10
CA PRO A 141 -9.70 6.17 17.00
C PRO A 141 -9.12 4.77 16.76
N TYR A 142 -8.05 4.42 17.50
CA TYR A 142 -7.24 3.22 17.29
C TYR A 142 -8.04 1.92 17.10
N HIS A 143 -9.02 1.64 17.97
CA HIS A 143 -9.75 0.37 17.92
C HIS A 143 -10.64 0.24 16.68
N SER A 144 -11.39 1.30 16.36
CA SER A 144 -12.19 1.35 15.13
C SER A 144 -11.28 1.22 13.90
N TRP A 145 -10.19 1.99 13.89
CA TRP A 145 -9.22 2.00 12.82
C TRP A 145 -8.57 0.61 12.60
N ARG A 146 -8.01 -0.04 13.64
CA ARG A 146 -7.34 -1.35 13.46
C ARG A 146 -8.29 -2.44 12.95
N ILE A 147 -9.58 -2.38 13.30
CA ILE A 147 -10.58 -3.36 12.88
C ILE A 147 -10.90 -3.17 11.39
N THR A 148 -11.22 -1.95 10.97
CA THR A 148 -11.52 -1.65 9.56
C THR A 148 -10.28 -1.83 8.69
N HIS A 149 -9.12 -1.42 9.18
CA HIS A 149 -7.83 -1.61 8.51
C HIS A 149 -7.47 -3.09 8.32
N SER A 150 -7.70 -3.94 9.33
CA SER A 150 -7.53 -5.39 9.18
C SER A 150 -8.45 -5.99 8.11
N LYS A 151 -9.70 -5.50 8.01
CA LYS A 151 -10.62 -5.92 6.95
C LYS A 151 -10.13 -5.48 5.57
N HIS A 152 -9.67 -4.24 5.44
CA HIS A 152 -9.07 -3.72 4.22
C HIS A 152 -7.89 -4.57 3.75
N HIS A 153 -6.92 -4.89 4.62
CA HIS A 153 -5.76 -5.70 4.24
C HIS A 153 -6.10 -7.15 3.86
N LYS A 154 -7.14 -7.73 4.46
CA LYS A 154 -7.60 -9.09 4.10
C LYS A 154 -8.33 -9.13 2.75
N ALA A 155 -8.85 -7.99 2.31
CA ALA A 155 -9.72 -7.89 1.14
C ALA A 155 -9.28 -6.79 0.18
N THR A 156 -8.00 -6.44 0.14
CA THR A 156 -7.51 -5.29 -0.63
C THR A 156 -7.85 -5.44 -2.10
N GLY A 157 -8.53 -4.44 -2.66
CA GLY A 157 -9.00 -4.45 -4.04
C GLY A 157 -10.16 -5.42 -4.32
N HIS A 158 -10.79 -6.01 -3.30
CA HIS A 158 -11.98 -6.82 -3.48
C HIS A 158 -13.22 -5.93 -3.59
N MET A 159 -13.95 -6.02 -4.71
CA MET A 159 -15.05 -5.12 -5.07
C MET A 159 -16.14 -4.90 -4.00
N THR A 160 -16.44 -5.92 -3.19
CA THR A 160 -17.51 -5.87 -2.17
C THR A 160 -17.04 -5.96 -0.73
N LYS A 161 -15.75 -6.23 -0.50
CA LYS A 161 -15.21 -6.53 0.84
C LYS A 161 -14.16 -5.52 1.29
N ASP A 162 -13.47 -4.88 0.35
CA ASP A 162 -12.62 -3.75 0.66
C ASP A 162 -13.50 -2.57 1.13
N GLN A 163 -13.13 -1.97 2.25
CA GLN A 163 -13.86 -0.84 2.84
C GLN A 163 -13.32 0.52 2.36
N VAL A 164 -12.16 0.54 1.71
CA VAL A 164 -11.42 1.77 1.36
C VAL A 164 -11.44 2.04 -0.13
N PHE A 165 -11.37 0.99 -0.96
CA PHE A 165 -11.24 1.14 -2.40
C PHE A 165 -12.11 0.15 -3.17
N VAL A 166 -12.92 0.66 -4.10
CA VAL A 166 -13.68 -0.14 -5.05
C VAL A 166 -13.02 0.00 -6.43
N PRO A 167 -12.37 -1.06 -6.95
CA PRO A 167 -11.78 -1.01 -8.29
C PRO A 167 -12.84 -0.79 -9.37
N LYS A 168 -12.43 -0.15 -10.46
CA LYS A 168 -13.29 -0.05 -11.66
C LYS A 168 -13.49 -1.42 -12.29
N THR A 169 -14.68 -1.66 -12.81
CA THR A 169 -14.99 -2.86 -13.59
C THR A 169 -14.38 -2.79 -14.98
N ARG A 170 -14.25 -3.95 -15.64
CA ARG A 170 -13.83 -4.05 -17.06
C ARG A 170 -14.69 -3.17 -17.97
N SER A 171 -16.01 -3.20 -17.79
CA SER A 171 -16.94 -2.35 -18.54
C SER A 171 -16.73 -0.85 -18.30
N GLN A 172 -16.44 -0.43 -17.06
CA GLN A 172 -16.14 0.96 -16.72
C GLN A 172 -14.83 1.48 -17.34
N ILE A 173 -13.95 0.58 -17.81
CA ILE A 173 -12.69 0.92 -18.49
C ILE A 173 -12.70 0.51 -19.97
N GLY A 174 -13.86 0.16 -20.53
CA GLY A 174 -14.01 -0.17 -21.96
C GLY A 174 -13.46 -1.54 -22.38
N LEU A 175 -13.21 -2.44 -21.44
CA LEU A 175 -12.79 -3.82 -21.72
C LEU A 175 -13.99 -4.77 -21.82
N ALA A 176 -13.92 -5.70 -22.78
CA ALA A 176 -14.87 -6.80 -22.92
C ALA A 176 -14.86 -7.71 -21.67
N PRO A 177 -15.95 -8.43 -21.34
CA PRO A 177 -15.96 -9.42 -20.26
C PRO A 177 -14.83 -10.44 -20.39
N LYS A 178 -14.20 -10.85 -19.27
CA LYS A 178 -13.03 -11.74 -19.30
C LYS A 178 -13.34 -13.09 -19.97
N GLU A 179 -14.52 -13.65 -19.71
CA GLU A 179 -14.96 -14.93 -20.28
C GLU A 179 -15.03 -14.92 -21.81
N ALA A 180 -15.33 -13.78 -22.42
CA ALA A 180 -15.37 -13.63 -23.88
C ALA A 180 -13.96 -13.59 -24.49
N VAL A 181 -13.00 -13.00 -23.76
CA VAL A 181 -11.59 -12.95 -24.16
C VAL A 181 -10.94 -14.34 -24.06
N ASP A 182 -11.16 -15.05 -22.95
CA ASP A 182 -10.62 -16.39 -22.73
C ASP A 182 -11.15 -17.41 -23.78
N GLN A 183 -12.36 -17.21 -24.30
CA GLN A 183 -12.95 -18.04 -25.37
C GLN A 183 -12.38 -17.71 -26.76
N GLN A 184 -12.17 -16.42 -27.06
CA GLN A 184 -11.52 -16.00 -28.31
C GLN A 184 -10.08 -16.51 -28.40
N GLU A 185 -9.30 -16.39 -27.31
CA GLU A 185 -7.90 -16.84 -27.28
C GLU A 185 -7.78 -18.36 -27.48
N LYS A 186 -8.64 -19.16 -26.82
CA LYS A 186 -8.71 -20.60 -27.05
C LYS A 186 -9.11 -20.98 -28.47
N THR A 187 -10.01 -20.20 -29.09
CA THR A 187 -10.44 -20.49 -30.47
C THR A 187 -9.34 -20.16 -31.46
N GLU A 188 -8.61 -19.06 -31.26
CA GLU A 188 -7.45 -18.70 -32.07
C GLU A 188 -6.30 -19.72 -31.91
N GLU A 189 -6.02 -20.19 -30.70
CA GLU A 189 -4.97 -21.21 -30.44
C GLU A 189 -5.31 -22.55 -31.11
N VAL A 190 -6.56 -23.01 -31.04
CA VAL A 190 -7.01 -24.24 -31.73
C VAL A 190 -6.94 -24.09 -33.25
N VAL A 191 -7.29 -22.93 -33.79
CA VAL A 191 -7.20 -22.67 -35.23
C VAL A 191 -5.74 -22.64 -35.70
N VAL A 192 -4.82 -22.11 -34.90
CA VAL A 192 -3.38 -22.15 -35.22
C VAL A 192 -2.83 -23.57 -35.19
N GLU A 193 -3.20 -24.39 -34.19
CA GLU A 193 -2.82 -25.80 -34.14
C GLU A 193 -3.39 -26.61 -35.31
N GLU A 194 -4.63 -26.37 -35.74
CA GLU A 194 -5.23 -27.07 -36.90
C GLU A 194 -4.59 -26.70 -38.24
N VAL A 195 -3.96 -25.52 -38.35
CA VAL A 195 -3.30 -25.05 -39.58
C VAL A 195 -1.83 -25.51 -39.68
N GLU A 196 -1.22 -25.95 -38.56
CA GLU A 196 0.14 -26.48 -38.52
C GLU A 196 0.26 -28.02 -38.71
N ILE A 197 -0.83 -28.71 -39.11
CA ILE A 197 -0.85 -30.17 -39.40
C ILE A 197 -0.87 -30.45 -40.91
#